data_AF-A0A962Z364-F1
#
_entry.id   AF-A0A962Z364-F1
#
_cell.length_a   1.000
_cell.length_b   1.000
_cell.length_c   1.000
_cell.angle_alpha   90.00
_cell.angle_beta   90.00
_cell.angle_gamma   90.00
#
_symmetry.space_group_name_H-M   'P 1'
#
loop_
_entity.id
_entity.type
_entity.pdbx_description
1 polymer ?
#
loop_
_entity_poly.entity_id
_entity_poly.type
_entity_poly.pdbx_seq_one_letter_code
_entity_poly.pdbx_strand_id
1 'polypeptide(L)'
;MRRFLPLFLLLIFLGSSLYLVYYKPEASKRSSEPPALIAVETLTVDPRAYQIVINSFGRVAPHTQGQLTSQVSGQITSLSPNFRDGGFFEQDEVLVSIDPRDYRIQVEIAAAELASAKVVHAEEQVLAQQAREDRKSLRNQAAVSEFALHIPQLA
;
A
#
# COMPACT_ATOMS: atom_id res chain seq x y z
N MET A 1 -16.01 -124.91 -46.88
CA MET A 1 -16.25 -123.92 -45.80
C MET A 1 -15.77 -122.50 -46.17
N ARG A 2 -16.05 -122.01 -47.40
CA ARG A 2 -15.60 -120.67 -47.88
C ARG A 2 -16.74 -119.63 -48.02
N ARG A 3 -18.01 -120.02 -47.85
CA ARG A 3 -19.19 -119.13 -48.00
C ARG A 3 -19.62 -118.43 -46.70
N PHE A 4 -19.19 -118.91 -45.52
CA PHE A 4 -19.60 -118.37 -44.21
C PHE A 4 -18.61 -117.37 -43.61
N LEU A 5 -17.39 -117.25 -44.16
CA LEU A 5 -16.36 -116.30 -43.73
C LEU A 5 -16.77 -114.82 -43.82
N PRO A 6 -17.43 -114.34 -44.90
CA PRO A 6 -17.83 -112.92 -44.97
C PRO A 6 -18.92 -112.58 -43.95
N LEU A 7 -19.80 -113.54 -43.62
CA LEU A 7 -20.88 -113.33 -42.65
C LEU A 7 -20.33 -113.15 -41.23
N PHE A 8 -19.30 -113.91 -40.86
CA PHE A 8 -18.66 -113.81 -39.55
C PHE A 8 -17.90 -112.48 -39.36
N LEU A 9 -17.19 -112.02 -40.40
CA LEU A 9 -16.53 -110.71 -40.40
C LEU A 9 -17.52 -109.56 -40.26
N LEU A 10 -18.66 -109.65 -40.95
CA LEU A 10 -19.72 -108.64 -40.86
C LEU A 10 -20.33 -108.59 -39.45
N LEU A 11 -20.49 -109.75 -38.81
CA LEU A 11 -21.03 -109.85 -37.45
C LEU A 11 -20.05 -109.28 -36.40
N ILE A 12 -18.74 -109.52 -36.56
CA ILE A 12 -17.71 -108.92 -35.70
C ILE A 12 -17.65 -107.40 -35.88
N PHE A 13 -17.71 -106.90 -37.11
CA PHE A 13 -17.69 -105.47 -37.39
C PHE A 13 -18.93 -104.76 -36.83
N LEU A 14 -20.11 -105.38 -36.99
CA LEU A 14 -21.34 -104.85 -36.43
C LEU A 14 -21.30 -104.86 -34.90
N GLY A 15 -20.75 -105.93 -34.30
CA GLY A 15 -20.54 -106.02 -32.86
C GLY A 15 -19.59 -104.96 -32.31
N SER A 16 -18.44 -104.71 -32.97
CA SER A 16 -17.46 -103.72 -32.51
C SER A 16 -17.97 -102.28 -32.68
N SER A 17 -18.72 -102.01 -33.76
CA SER A 17 -19.36 -100.71 -33.99
C SER A 17 -20.38 -100.39 -32.90
N LEU A 18 -21.24 -101.35 -32.55
CA LEU A 18 -22.22 -101.19 -31.47
C LEU A 18 -21.53 -101.02 -30.11
N TYR A 19 -20.46 -101.76 -29.86
CA TYR A 19 -19.67 -101.63 -28.63
C TYR A 19 -19.06 -100.22 -28.47
N LEU A 20 -18.45 -99.66 -29.52
CA LEU A 20 -17.86 -98.33 -29.47
C LEU A 20 -18.89 -97.22 -29.28
N VAL A 21 -20.10 -97.36 -29.84
CA VAL A 21 -21.17 -96.36 -29.66
C VAL A 21 -21.77 -96.43 -28.25
N TYR A 22 -21.95 -97.63 -27.70
CA TYR A 22 -22.49 -97.82 -26.34
C TYR A 22 -21.54 -97.29 -25.26
N TYR A 23 -20.22 -97.46 -25.45
CA TYR A 23 -19.21 -97.01 -24.50
C TYR A 23 -18.57 -95.65 -24.85
N LYS A 24 -19.25 -94.79 -25.62
CA LYS A 24 -18.74 -93.43 -25.88
C LYS A 24 -18.67 -92.66 -24.55
N PRO A 25 -17.46 -92.28 -24.07
CA PRO A 25 -17.37 -91.41 -22.90
C PRO A 25 -17.90 -90.02 -23.30
N GLU A 26 -18.88 -89.52 -22.55
CA GLU A 26 -19.34 -88.14 -22.71
C GLU A 26 -18.20 -87.18 -22.38
N ALA A 27 -17.85 -86.32 -23.33
CA ALA A 27 -16.85 -85.29 -23.14
C ALA A 27 -17.36 -84.27 -22.12
N SER A 28 -16.76 -84.27 -20.93
CA SER A 28 -17.01 -83.27 -19.89
C SER A 28 -16.68 -81.88 -20.44
N LYS A 29 -17.72 -81.06 -20.66
CA LYS A 29 -17.56 -79.64 -20.95
C LYS A 29 -17.00 -78.98 -19.69
N ARG A 30 -15.69 -78.67 -19.69
CA ARG A 30 -15.11 -77.76 -18.69
C ARG A 30 -15.91 -76.46 -18.73
N SER A 31 -16.58 -76.14 -17.63
CA SER A 31 -17.16 -74.82 -17.42
C SER A 31 -16.04 -73.77 -17.55
N SER A 32 -16.24 -72.77 -18.41
CA SER A 32 -15.31 -71.66 -18.58
C SER A 32 -15.04 -71.02 -17.22
N GLU A 33 -13.77 -70.92 -16.86
CA GLU A 33 -13.34 -70.22 -15.66
C GLU A 33 -13.75 -68.74 -15.76
N PRO A 34 -14.27 -68.12 -14.69
CA PRO A 34 -14.58 -66.69 -14.72
C PRO A 34 -13.34 -65.87 -15.09
N PRO A 35 -13.49 -64.78 -15.85
CA PRO A 35 -12.36 -63.93 -16.20
C PRO A 35 -11.68 -63.39 -14.93
N ALA A 36 -10.35 -63.35 -14.93
CA ALA A 36 -9.56 -62.90 -13.81
C ALA A 36 -9.92 -61.46 -13.43
N LEU A 37 -10.30 -61.25 -12.17
CA LEU A 37 -10.57 -59.92 -11.64
C LEU A 37 -9.24 -59.19 -11.47
N ILE A 38 -9.05 -58.13 -12.26
CA ILE A 38 -7.88 -57.25 -12.15
C ILE A 38 -8.08 -56.37 -10.92
N ALA A 39 -7.27 -56.59 -9.89
CA ALA A 39 -7.26 -55.72 -8.73
C ALA A 39 -6.70 -54.35 -9.11
N VAL A 40 -7.48 -53.30 -8.83
CA VAL A 40 -7.05 -51.90 -8.98
C VAL A 40 -7.04 -51.24 -7.61
N GLU A 41 -6.04 -50.42 -7.36
CA GLU A 41 -5.97 -49.61 -6.15
C GLU A 41 -6.76 -48.33 -6.36
N THR A 42 -7.66 -48.02 -5.43
CA THR A 42 -8.46 -46.79 -5.46
C THR A 42 -8.29 -46.01 -4.17
N LEU A 43 -8.32 -44.70 -4.27
CA LEU A 43 -8.32 -43.79 -3.13
C LEU A 43 -9.68 -43.08 -3.10
N THR A 44 -10.43 -43.25 -2.01
CA THR A 44 -11.65 -42.46 -1.76
C THR A 44 -11.25 -41.08 -1.26
N VAL A 45 -11.74 -40.03 -1.91
CA VAL A 45 -11.43 -38.63 -1.57
C VAL A 45 -12.69 -37.97 -1.03
N ASP A 46 -12.60 -37.42 0.18
CA ASP A 46 -13.66 -36.65 0.80
C ASP A 46 -13.43 -35.13 0.68
N PRO A 47 -14.49 -34.32 0.50
CA PRO A 47 -14.36 -32.88 0.53
C PRO A 47 -13.83 -32.40 1.89
N ARG A 48 -12.72 -31.67 1.87
CA ARG A 48 -12.17 -30.99 3.04
C ARG A 48 -12.00 -29.51 2.77
N ALA A 49 -12.34 -28.67 3.75
CA ALA A 49 -11.97 -27.27 3.71
C ALA A 49 -10.43 -27.18 3.77
N TYR A 50 -9.83 -26.60 2.73
CA TYR A 50 -8.40 -26.37 2.65
C TYR A 50 -8.14 -24.89 2.51
N GLN A 51 -7.58 -24.27 3.55
CA GLN A 51 -7.17 -22.88 3.50
C GLN A 51 -5.86 -22.76 2.73
N ILE A 52 -5.89 -22.07 1.60
CA ILE A 52 -4.69 -21.74 0.85
C ILE A 52 -4.03 -20.55 1.54
N VAL A 53 -2.77 -20.72 1.98
CA VAL A 53 -1.93 -19.63 2.51
C VAL A 53 -0.95 -19.25 1.41
N ILE A 54 -1.05 -18.02 0.92
CA ILE A 54 -0.18 -17.48 -0.12
C ILE A 54 0.80 -16.52 0.56
N ASN A 55 2.08 -16.88 0.56
CA ASN A 55 3.14 -16.01 1.03
C ASN A 55 3.55 -15.06 -0.10
N SER A 56 3.52 -13.76 0.16
CA SER A 56 3.93 -12.73 -0.78
C SER A 56 4.92 -11.78 -0.12
N PHE A 57 5.79 -11.18 -0.92
CA PHE A 57 6.79 -10.22 -0.47
C PHE A 57 6.46 -8.83 -1.00
N GLY A 58 6.81 -7.81 -0.22
CA GLY A 58 6.62 -6.40 -0.58
C GLY A 58 7.74 -5.54 -0.01
N ARG A 59 7.82 -4.29 -0.47
CA ARG A 59 8.75 -3.29 0.07
C ARG A 59 8.01 -2.44 1.09
N VAL A 60 8.56 -2.31 2.29
CA VAL A 60 8.08 -1.36 3.29
C VAL A 60 8.70 0.00 2.99
N ALA A 61 7.86 1.04 2.97
CA ALA A 61 8.26 2.42 2.79
C ALA A 61 7.74 3.26 3.95
N PRO A 62 8.45 4.35 4.34
CA PRO A 62 7.95 5.26 5.35
C PRO A 62 6.63 5.89 4.91
N HIS A 63 5.69 6.04 5.84
CA HIS A 63 4.42 6.72 5.56
C HIS A 63 4.63 8.20 5.22
N THR A 64 5.60 8.84 5.88
CA THR A 64 5.96 10.24 5.67
C THR A 64 7.48 10.36 5.60
N GLN A 65 7.96 11.07 4.58
CA GLN A 65 9.36 11.38 4.40
C GLN A 65 9.49 12.87 4.10
N GLY A 66 10.39 13.55 4.82
CA GLY A 66 10.66 14.96 4.64
C GLY A 66 12.16 15.22 4.51
N GLN A 67 12.50 16.34 3.89
CA GLN A 67 13.86 16.88 3.90
C GLN A 67 13.89 18.08 4.84
N LEU A 68 14.80 18.07 5.81
CA LEU A 68 15.00 19.20 6.70
C LEU A 68 16.00 20.18 6.08
N THR A 69 15.60 21.44 5.93
CA THR A 69 16.45 22.53 5.46
C THR A 69 16.29 23.73 6.39
N SER A 70 17.36 24.53 6.49
CA SER A 70 17.26 25.78 7.23
C SER A 70 16.48 26.82 6.42
N GLN A 71 15.56 27.52 7.07
CA GLN A 71 14.86 28.66 6.48
C GLN A 71 15.72 29.93 6.45
N VAL A 72 16.78 29.97 7.24
CA VAL A 72 17.64 31.15 7.42
C VAL A 72 19.12 30.77 7.34
N SER A 73 19.95 31.68 6.85
CA SER A 73 21.39 31.47 6.70
C SER A 73 22.16 31.92 7.94
N GLY A 74 22.99 31.07 8.52
CA GLY A 74 23.85 31.49 9.63
C GLY A 74 24.76 30.39 10.13
N GLN A 75 25.56 30.74 11.14
CA GLN A 75 26.47 29.80 11.79
C GLN A 75 25.71 28.91 12.78
N ILE A 76 25.98 27.61 12.77
CA ILE A 76 25.43 26.66 13.74
C ILE A 76 26.16 26.84 15.08
N THR A 77 25.41 27.05 16.16
CA THR A 77 25.93 27.19 17.52
C THR A 77 25.79 25.92 18.34
N SER A 78 24.73 25.16 18.12
CA SER A 78 24.51 23.87 18.81
C SER A 78 23.73 22.88 17.95
N LEU A 79 23.96 21.59 18.23
CA LEU A 79 23.31 20.46 17.60
C LEU A 79 22.71 19.55 18.69
N SER A 80 21.48 19.10 18.49
CA SER A 80 20.84 18.15 19.40
C SER A 80 21.53 16.78 19.34
N PRO A 81 21.72 16.07 20.47
CA PRO A 81 22.18 14.69 20.47
C PRO A 81 21.26 13.72 19.71
N ASN A 82 19.98 14.08 19.55
CA ASN A 82 18.99 13.30 18.82
C ASN A 82 19.09 13.51 17.30
N PHE A 83 19.79 14.55 16.84
CA PHE A 83 20.04 14.80 15.42
C PHE A 83 21.21 13.93 14.92
N ARG A 84 20.92 12.64 14.74
CA ARG A 84 21.84 11.61 14.26
C ARG A 84 21.09 10.55 13.47
N ASP A 85 21.81 9.79 12.66
CA ASP A 85 21.23 8.69 11.88
C ASP A 85 20.55 7.67 12.80
N GLY A 86 19.27 7.38 12.52
CA GLY A 86 18.44 6.50 13.36
C GLY A 86 17.97 7.13 14.68
N GLY A 87 18.19 8.43 14.89
CA GLY A 87 17.64 9.19 16.02
C GLY A 87 16.13 9.40 15.89
N PHE A 88 15.48 9.56 17.05
CA PHE A 88 14.07 9.91 17.16
C PHE A 88 13.98 11.29 17.82
N PHE A 89 13.00 12.08 17.40
CA PHE A 89 12.73 13.40 17.94
C PHE A 89 11.22 13.66 17.90
N GLU A 90 10.76 14.52 18.80
CA GLU A 90 9.37 14.91 18.89
C GLU A 90 9.09 16.19 18.10
N GLN A 91 7.81 16.49 17.90
CA GLN A 91 7.40 17.78 17.33
C GLN A 91 7.90 18.93 18.22
N ASP A 92 8.33 20.02 17.58
CA ASP A 92 8.86 21.23 18.23
C ASP A 92 10.17 21.04 19.02
N GLU A 93 10.83 19.88 18.88
CA GLU A 93 12.17 19.66 19.42
C GLU A 93 13.23 20.42 18.61
N VAL A 94 14.08 21.17 19.30
CA VAL A 94 15.17 21.94 18.68
C VAL A 94 16.29 20.99 18.27
N LEU A 95 16.42 20.74 16.96
CA LEU A 95 17.47 19.88 16.41
C LEU A 95 18.79 20.62 16.16
N VAL A 96 18.70 21.87 15.69
CA VAL A 96 19.85 22.71 15.32
C VAL A 96 19.56 24.13 15.79
N SER A 97 20.55 24.81 16.38
CA SER A 97 20.45 26.23 16.70
C SER A 97 21.43 27.04 15.86
N ILE A 98 20.92 28.12 15.27
CA ILE A 98 21.70 29.07 14.47
C ILE A 98 21.95 30.31 15.33
N ASP A 99 23.11 30.94 15.17
CA ASP A 99 23.47 32.17 15.88
C ASP A 99 22.41 33.26 15.67
N PRO A 100 21.71 33.70 16.73
CA PRO A 100 20.61 34.64 16.60
C PRO A 100 21.06 36.12 16.62
N ARG A 101 22.35 36.42 16.83
CA ARG A 101 22.81 37.80 17.11
C ARG A 101 22.40 38.79 16.01
N ASP A 102 22.71 38.47 14.76
CA ASP A 102 22.39 39.34 13.62
C ASP A 102 20.88 39.52 13.47
N TYR A 103 20.10 38.44 13.64
CA TYR A 103 18.65 38.50 13.59
C TYR A 103 18.05 39.34 14.71
N ARG A 104 18.58 39.20 15.93
CA ARG A 104 18.13 40.00 17.08
C ARG A 104 18.43 41.48 16.88
N ILE A 105 19.61 41.82 16.37
CA ILE A 105 19.97 43.21 16.05
C ILE A 105 18.98 43.79 15.04
N GLN A 106 18.64 43.04 13.98
CA GLN A 106 17.67 43.50 12.99
C GLN A 106 16.25 43.68 13.56
N VAL A 107 15.84 42.81 14.48
CA VAL A 107 14.55 42.97 15.19
C VAL A 107 14.56 44.25 16.04
N GLU A 108 15.65 44.54 16.75
CA GLU A 108 15.77 45.76 17.56
C GLU A 108 15.80 47.03 16.69
N ILE A 109 16.49 47.00 15.55
CA ILE A 109 16.50 48.12 14.59
C ILE A 109 15.08 48.37 14.08
N ALA A 110 14.37 47.32 13.62
CA ALA A 110 13.00 47.45 13.15
C ALA A 110 12.05 47.96 14.25
N ALA A 111 12.26 47.55 15.50
CA ALA A 111 11.49 48.04 16.64
C ALA A 111 11.75 49.54 16.91
N ALA A 112 13.00 50.00 16.79
CA ALA A 112 13.37 51.41 16.93
C ALA A 112 12.81 52.29 15.80
N GLU A 113 12.84 51.79 14.55
CA GLU A 113 12.20 52.44 13.40
C GLU A 113 10.69 52.56 13.60
N LEU A 114 10.04 51.49 14.04
CA LEU A 114 8.61 51.50 14.35
C LEU A 114 8.28 52.49 15.47
N ALA A 115 9.10 52.58 16.51
CA ALA A 115 8.91 53.54 17.60
C ALA A 115 9.03 54.98 17.10
N SER A 116 10.04 55.27 16.27
CA SER A 116 10.24 56.58 15.67
C SER A 116 9.09 56.98 14.76
N ALA A 117 8.61 56.06 13.91
CA ALA A 117 7.46 56.28 13.05
C ALA A 117 6.17 56.53 13.84
N LYS A 118 5.98 55.85 14.98
CA LYS A 118 4.84 56.10 15.88
C LYS A 118 4.87 57.49 16.50
N VAL A 119 6.06 57.99 16.86
CA VAL A 119 6.22 59.36 17.39
C VAL A 119 5.83 60.37 16.33
N VAL A 120 6.40 60.27 15.12
CA VAL A 120 6.07 61.16 14.00
C VAL A 120 4.57 61.10 13.69
N HIS A 121 3.99 59.89 13.67
CA HIS A 121 2.55 59.75 13.45
C HIS A 121 1.71 60.43 14.53
N ALA A 122 2.09 60.31 15.80
CA ALA A 122 1.40 60.96 16.90
C ALA A 122 1.53 62.49 16.83
N GLU A 123 2.72 63.01 16.48
CA GLU A 123 2.95 64.44 16.28
C GLU A 123 2.07 65.00 15.16
N GLU A 124 2.04 64.33 14.00
CA GLU A 124 1.17 64.73 12.88
C GLU A 124 -0.32 64.67 13.23
N GLN A 125 -0.75 63.67 14.01
CA GLN A 125 -2.13 63.62 14.50
C GLN A 125 -2.49 64.83 15.38
N VAL A 126 -1.57 65.24 16.26
CA VAL A 126 -1.76 66.41 17.13
C VAL A 126 -1.80 67.69 16.30
N LEU A 127 -0.88 67.87 15.36
CA LEU A 127 -0.85 69.02 14.45
C LEU A 127 -2.12 69.10 13.60
N ALA A 128 -2.58 67.97 13.05
CA ALA A 128 -3.83 67.90 12.32
C ALA A 128 -5.05 68.24 13.18
N GLN A 129 -5.05 67.86 14.47
CA GLN A 129 -6.13 68.22 15.38
C GLN A 129 -6.14 69.74 15.68
N GLN A 130 -4.97 70.32 15.96
CA GLN A 130 -4.83 71.77 16.17
C GLN A 130 -5.29 72.56 14.93
N ALA A 131 -4.83 72.18 13.74
CA ALA A 131 -5.22 72.85 12.50
C ALA A 131 -6.74 72.80 12.25
N ARG A 132 -7.42 71.72 12.64
CA ARG A 132 -8.89 71.61 12.58
C ARG A 132 -9.60 72.54 13.56
N GLU A 133 -9.05 72.71 14.76
CA GLU A 133 -9.59 73.62 15.78
C GLU A 133 -9.39 75.08 15.38
N ASP A 134 -8.19 75.44 14.93
CA ASP A 134 -7.86 76.77 14.42
C ASP A 134 -8.77 77.16 13.25
N ARG A 135 -8.98 76.26 12.29
CA ARG A 135 -9.92 76.46 11.18
C ARG A 135 -11.35 76.79 11.65
N LYS A 136 -11.84 76.16 12.73
CA LYS A 136 -13.18 76.45 13.26
C LYS A 136 -13.28 77.83 13.89
N SER A 137 -12.19 78.34 14.46
CA SER A 137 -12.14 79.66 15.10
C SER A 137 -12.06 80.84 14.11
N LEU A 138 -11.52 80.60 12.91
CA LEU A 138 -11.37 81.61 11.86
C LEU A 138 -12.72 81.90 11.19
N ARG A 139 -13.35 83.03 11.58
CA ARG A 139 -14.73 83.40 11.21
C ARG A 139 -14.93 83.83 9.75
N ASN A 140 -13.87 84.12 8.99
CA ASN A 140 -13.91 84.51 7.58
C ASN A 140 -12.53 84.29 6.92
N GLN A 141 -12.41 83.35 5.98
CA GLN A 141 -11.83 83.53 4.63
C GLN A 141 -11.47 82.20 3.94
N ALA A 142 -11.45 82.29 2.61
CA ALA A 142 -11.39 81.27 1.60
C ALA A 142 -10.33 80.18 1.79
N ALA A 143 -10.76 78.93 1.53
CA ALA A 143 -9.96 77.80 1.09
C ALA A 143 -8.57 77.63 1.75
N VAL A 144 -8.54 77.34 3.06
CA VAL A 144 -7.35 76.77 3.71
C VAL A 144 -6.94 75.51 2.95
N SER A 145 -5.70 75.46 2.47
CA SER A 145 -5.19 74.34 1.67
C SER A 145 -5.17 73.04 2.49
N GLU A 146 -5.33 71.89 1.83
CA GLU A 146 -5.31 70.57 2.50
C GLU A 146 -4.00 70.30 3.23
N PHE A 147 -2.89 70.85 2.72
CA PHE A 147 -1.59 70.82 3.39
C PHE A 147 -1.58 71.57 4.72
N ALA A 148 -2.23 72.74 4.78
CA ALA A 148 -2.36 73.51 6.03
C ALA A 148 -3.27 72.83 7.07
N LEU A 149 -3.98 71.76 6.70
CA LEU A 149 -4.80 70.94 7.60
C LEU A 149 -4.14 69.62 8.00
N HIS A 150 -2.86 69.43 7.62
CA HIS A 150 -2.10 68.19 7.86
C HIS A 150 -2.90 66.93 7.46
N ILE A 151 -3.61 67.01 6.35
CA ILE A 151 -4.31 65.84 5.80
C ILE A 151 -3.27 64.88 5.22
N PRO A 152 -3.32 63.56 5.53
CA PRO A 152 -2.37 62.59 5.01
C PRO A 152 -2.32 62.64 3.48
N GLN A 153 -1.16 62.97 2.94
CA GLN A 153 -0.89 62.95 1.50
C GLN A 153 -0.49 61.52 1.15
N LEU A 154 -1.44 60.72 0.64
CA LEU A 154 -1.13 59.42 0.07
C LEU A 154 -0.45 59.63 -1.29
N ALA A 155 0.70 58.99 -1.50
CA ALA A 155 1.36 58.89 -2.80
C ALA A 155 0.73 57.78 -3.65
#